data_AF-A0A8J3ZVS5-F1
#
_entry.id   AF-A0A8J3ZVS5-F1
#
_cell.length_a   1.000
_cell.length_b   1.000
_cell.length_c   1.000
_cell.angle_alpha   90.00
_cell.angle_beta   90.00
_cell.angle_gamma   90.00
#
_symmetry.space_group_name_H-M   'P 1'
#
loop_
_entity.id
_entity.type
_entity.pdbx_description
1 polymer ?
#
loop_
_entity_poly.entity_id
_entity_poly.type
_entity_poly.pdbx_seq_one_letter_code
_entity_poly.pdbx_strand_id
1 'polypeptide(L)'
;MSTAATAAITFAALYASHQVGDHVVQSDWAATTKAAPSAEELAAGVPPWTGWSACLRHVASYTGTQAVALGLVCFVAPLGIAGIGAALLVSSSTHAVIDRRWIVRRLIRAKRCHGWREGPYLIDQSLHMGALLVASVLAPTVGGVMGVLAVGGAAVALVAAALAAERRLGAWSRSAAPAHG
;
A
#
# COMPACT_ATOMS: atom_id res chain seq x y z
N MET A 1 -22.96 5.74 -18.60
CA MET A 1 -22.73 4.80 -17.47
C MET A 1 -22.84 5.59 -16.17
N SER A 2 -23.44 5.03 -15.11
CA SER A 2 -23.57 5.75 -13.83
C SER A 2 -22.24 5.82 -13.09
N THR A 3 -22.05 6.82 -12.21
CA THR A 3 -20.87 6.92 -11.33
C THR A 3 -20.62 5.64 -10.55
N ALA A 4 -21.70 5.00 -10.04
CA ALA A 4 -21.62 3.73 -9.33
C ALA A 4 -21.09 2.59 -10.23
N ALA A 5 -21.56 2.50 -11.48
CA ALA A 5 -21.08 1.50 -12.42
C ALA A 5 -19.61 1.73 -12.79
N THR A 6 -19.19 2.99 -12.99
CA THR A 6 -17.78 3.33 -13.24
C THR A 6 -16.91 2.97 -12.03
N ALA A 7 -17.35 3.27 -10.80
CA ALA A 7 -16.64 2.87 -9.59
C ALA A 7 -16.52 1.34 -9.47
N ALA A 8 -17.60 0.60 -9.74
CA ALA A 8 -17.60 -0.86 -9.66
C ALA A 8 -16.63 -1.52 -10.66
N ILE A 9 -16.65 -1.11 -11.94
CA ILE A 9 -15.71 -1.66 -12.93
C ILE A 9 -14.26 -1.24 -12.63
N THR A 10 -14.06 -0.04 -12.09
CA THR A 10 -12.74 0.43 -11.63
C THR A 10 -12.24 -0.44 -10.48
N PHE A 11 -13.10 -0.75 -9.50
CA PHE A 11 -12.75 -1.66 -8.40
C PHE A 11 -12.37 -3.04 -8.93
N ALA A 12 -13.16 -3.62 -9.83
CA ALA A 12 -12.87 -4.92 -10.43
C ALA A 12 -11.51 -4.94 -11.13
N ALA A 13 -11.19 -3.90 -11.90
CA ALA A 13 -9.90 -3.77 -12.58
C ALA A 13 -8.73 -3.58 -11.62
N LEU A 14 -8.88 -2.69 -10.62
CA LEU A 14 -7.88 -2.47 -9.58
C LEU A 14 -7.64 -3.73 -8.76
N TYR A 15 -8.69 -4.48 -8.42
CA TYR A 15 -8.63 -5.73 -7.68
C TYR A 15 -7.90 -6.80 -8.50
N ALA A 16 -8.29 -7.01 -9.75
CA ALA A 16 -7.65 -8.01 -10.62
C ALA A 16 -6.17 -7.68 -10.84
N SER A 17 -5.85 -6.42 -11.15
CA SER A 17 -4.46 -5.97 -11.33
C SER A 17 -3.65 -6.00 -10.04
N HIS A 18 -4.28 -5.80 -8.87
CA HIS A 18 -3.63 -6.00 -7.59
C HIS A 18 -3.22 -7.46 -7.39
N GLN A 19 -4.14 -8.41 -7.65
CA GLN A 19 -3.83 -9.84 -7.55
C GLN A 19 -2.69 -10.24 -8.49
N VAL A 20 -2.68 -9.75 -9.73
CA VAL A 20 -1.59 -9.98 -10.69
C VAL A 20 -0.29 -9.31 -10.23
N GLY A 21 -0.37 -8.06 -9.75
CA GLY A 21 0.77 -7.30 -9.28
C GLY A 21 1.50 -7.95 -8.11
N ASP A 22 0.75 -8.40 -7.11
CA ASP A 22 1.31 -8.96 -5.86
C ASP A 22 1.71 -10.44 -5.98
N HIS A 23 1.03 -11.23 -6.81
CA HIS A 23 1.23 -12.67 -6.85
C HIS A 23 1.95 -13.18 -8.11
N VAL A 24 1.93 -12.42 -9.20
CA VAL A 24 2.53 -12.85 -10.48
C VAL A 24 3.71 -11.98 -10.86
N VAL A 25 3.56 -10.65 -10.79
CA VAL A 25 4.60 -9.69 -11.21
C VAL A 25 5.66 -9.49 -10.12
N GLN A 26 5.25 -9.51 -8.85
CA GLN A 26 6.16 -9.37 -7.71
C GLN A 26 7.18 -10.52 -7.68
N SER A 27 8.46 -10.17 -7.56
CA SER A 27 9.53 -11.14 -7.31
C SER A 27 9.56 -11.60 -5.84
N ASP A 28 10.04 -12.82 -5.61
CA ASP A 28 10.27 -13.35 -4.26
C ASP A 28 11.19 -12.45 -3.42
N TRP A 29 12.24 -11.90 -4.04
CA TRP A 29 13.14 -10.94 -3.40
C TRP A 29 12.39 -9.70 -2.89
N ALA A 30 11.50 -9.12 -3.70
CA ALA A 30 10.71 -7.98 -3.26
C ALA A 30 9.74 -8.37 -2.14
N ALA A 31 9.10 -9.53 -2.25
CA ALA A 31 8.14 -10.05 -1.26
C ALA A 31 8.74 -10.22 0.14
N THR A 32 10.00 -10.66 0.20
CA THR A 32 10.73 -10.97 1.43
C THR A 32 11.48 -9.76 2.02
N THR A 33 11.90 -8.80 1.18
CA THR A 33 12.76 -7.68 1.62
C THR A 33 12.04 -6.34 1.76
N LYS A 34 10.79 -6.20 1.28
CA LYS A 34 10.07 -4.91 1.30
C LYS A 34 9.54 -4.48 2.67
N ALA A 35 9.43 -5.37 3.66
CA ALA A 35 8.84 -5.02 4.95
C ALA A 35 9.73 -4.06 5.77
N ALA A 36 9.13 -3.31 6.72
CA ALA A 36 9.91 -2.62 7.73
C ALA A 36 10.56 -3.63 8.69
N PRO A 37 11.79 -3.37 9.17
CA PRO A 37 12.50 -4.26 10.08
C PRO A 37 11.66 -4.64 11.31
N SER A 38 11.90 -5.84 11.81
CA SER A 38 11.38 -6.34 13.09
C SER A 38 12.00 -5.59 14.28
N ALA A 39 11.40 -5.74 15.46
CA ALA A 39 11.94 -5.12 16.68
C ALA A 39 13.35 -5.64 17.02
N GLU A 40 13.61 -6.92 16.74
CA GLU A 40 14.91 -7.56 16.95
C GLU A 40 15.97 -6.99 15.99
N GLU A 41 15.66 -6.88 14.71
CA GLU A 41 16.56 -6.25 13.72
C GLU A 41 16.84 -4.79 14.07
N LEU A 42 15.84 -4.03 14.51
CA LEU A 42 16.03 -2.65 14.98
C LEU A 42 16.93 -2.57 16.21
N ALA A 43 16.79 -3.50 17.15
CA ALA A 43 17.66 -3.60 18.34
C ALA A 43 19.09 -4.00 17.97
N ALA A 44 19.26 -4.83 16.93
CA ALA A 44 20.55 -5.18 16.34
C ALA A 44 21.17 -4.05 15.48
N GLY A 45 20.54 -2.88 15.41
CA GLY A 45 21.07 -1.71 14.71
C GLY A 45 20.69 -1.61 13.23
N VAL A 46 19.80 -2.46 12.72
CA VAL A 46 19.29 -2.34 11.35
C VAL A 46 18.57 -0.99 11.20
N PRO A 47 18.88 -0.19 10.16
CA PRO A 47 18.22 1.10 9.98
C PRO A 47 16.71 0.95 9.76
N PRO A 48 15.86 1.83 10.33
CA PRO A 48 14.40 1.69 10.24
C PRO A 48 13.86 1.84 8.81
N TRP A 49 14.63 2.46 7.91
CA TRP A 49 14.26 2.62 6.50
C TRP A 49 14.68 1.44 5.61
N THR A 50 15.28 0.39 6.17
CA THR A 50 15.60 -0.83 5.42
C THR A 50 14.33 -1.40 4.77
N GLY A 51 14.46 -1.89 3.54
CA GLY A 51 13.36 -2.43 2.75
C GLY A 51 12.56 -1.41 1.93
N TRP A 52 12.73 -0.09 2.12
CA TRP A 52 12.03 0.91 1.29
C TRP A 52 12.38 0.81 -0.19
N SER A 53 13.64 0.51 -0.53
CA SER A 53 14.05 0.34 -1.93
C SER A 53 13.31 -0.83 -2.60
N ALA A 54 13.18 -1.97 -1.91
CA ALA A 54 12.40 -3.11 -2.36
C ALA A 54 10.91 -2.77 -2.48
N CYS A 55 10.36 -2.08 -1.48
CA CYS A 55 8.98 -1.62 -1.47
C CYS A 55 8.66 -0.67 -2.64
N LEU A 56 9.52 0.32 -2.91
CA LEU A 56 9.30 1.27 -4.00
C LEU A 56 9.42 0.61 -5.38
N ARG A 57 10.35 -0.34 -5.55
CA ARG A 57 10.43 -1.12 -6.80
C ARG A 57 9.18 -1.97 -7.00
N HIS A 58 8.69 -2.62 -5.94
CA HIS A 58 7.42 -3.36 -5.98
C HIS A 58 6.27 -2.44 -6.38
N VAL A 59 6.07 -1.34 -5.65
CA VAL A 59 5.01 -0.37 -5.88
C VAL A 59 5.06 0.21 -7.29
N ALA A 60 6.24 0.45 -7.86
CA ALA A 60 6.37 0.90 -9.25
C ALA A 60 5.84 -0.14 -10.24
N SER A 61 6.25 -1.41 -10.12
CA SER A 61 5.77 -2.50 -10.99
C SER A 61 4.27 -2.79 -10.80
N TYR A 62 3.80 -2.76 -9.56
CA TYR A 62 2.39 -2.88 -9.18
C TYR A 62 1.55 -1.75 -9.80
N THR A 63 2.00 -0.50 -9.69
CA THR A 63 1.30 0.67 -10.25
C THR A 63 1.24 0.60 -11.77
N GLY A 64 2.30 0.12 -12.42
CA GLY A 64 2.28 -0.15 -13.87
C GLY A 64 1.22 -1.18 -14.25
N THR A 65 1.11 -2.26 -13.48
CA THR A 65 0.09 -3.31 -13.67
C THR A 65 -1.33 -2.73 -13.54
N GLN A 66 -1.57 -1.88 -12.54
CA GLN A 66 -2.86 -1.21 -12.38
C GLN A 66 -3.15 -0.19 -13.48
N ALA A 67 -2.15 0.56 -13.93
CA ALA A 67 -2.31 1.53 -15.01
C ALA A 67 -2.73 0.85 -16.32
N VAL A 68 -2.17 -0.33 -16.63
CA VAL A 68 -2.60 -1.14 -17.78
C VAL A 68 -4.06 -1.58 -17.63
N ALA A 69 -4.45 -2.10 -16.47
CA ALA A 69 -5.83 -2.53 -16.24
C ALA A 69 -6.83 -1.37 -16.32
N LEU A 70 -6.50 -0.19 -15.77
CA LEU A 70 -7.34 1.00 -15.92
C LEU A 70 -7.41 1.49 -17.36
N GLY A 71 -6.31 1.40 -18.12
CA GLY A 71 -6.30 1.66 -19.55
C GLY A 71 -7.27 0.78 -20.32
N LEU A 72 -7.40 -0.50 -19.94
CA LEU A 72 -8.41 -1.40 -20.50
C LEU A 72 -9.84 -0.98 -20.14
N VAL A 73 -10.08 -0.51 -18.91
CA VAL A 73 -11.40 -0.02 -18.49
C VAL A 73 -11.83 1.21 -19.30
N CYS A 74 -10.90 2.05 -19.75
CA CYS A 74 -11.21 3.22 -20.58
C CYS A 74 -11.91 2.88 -21.92
N PHE A 75 -11.84 1.63 -22.40
CA PHE A 75 -12.60 1.20 -23.59
C PHE A 75 -14.10 1.05 -23.33
N VAL A 76 -14.53 0.90 -22.07
CA VAL A 76 -15.93 0.59 -21.71
C VAL A 76 -16.51 1.55 -20.68
N ALA A 77 -15.69 2.37 -20.02
CA ALA A 77 -16.11 3.32 -19.00
C ALA A 77 -15.47 4.70 -19.22
N PRO A 78 -16.20 5.80 -18.90
CA PRO A 78 -15.69 7.16 -19.06
C PRO A 78 -14.77 7.54 -17.89
N LEU A 79 -13.53 7.03 -17.88
CA LEU A 79 -12.50 7.39 -16.91
C LEU A 79 -11.59 8.48 -17.47
N GLY A 80 -11.57 9.64 -16.80
CA GLY A 80 -10.64 10.73 -17.14
C GLY A 80 -9.24 10.49 -16.57
N ILE A 81 -8.23 11.11 -17.18
CA ILE A 81 -6.82 11.04 -16.74
C ILE A 81 -6.67 11.50 -15.28
N ALA A 82 -7.41 12.54 -14.86
CA ALA A 82 -7.41 13.00 -13.48
C ALA A 82 -7.91 11.92 -12.50
N GLY A 83 -8.97 11.21 -12.87
CA GLY A 83 -9.53 10.11 -12.10
C GLY A 83 -8.58 8.92 -11.99
N ILE A 84 -7.96 8.54 -13.10
CA ILE A 84 -6.92 7.50 -13.14
C ILE A 84 -5.75 7.89 -12.23
N GLY A 85 -5.25 9.12 -12.36
CA GLY A 85 -4.16 9.63 -11.53
C GLY A 85 -4.51 9.61 -10.03
N ALA A 86 -5.72 10.03 -9.67
CA ALA A 86 -6.19 9.99 -8.29
C ALA A 86 -6.26 8.55 -7.74
N ALA A 87 -6.81 7.61 -8.51
CA ALA A 87 -6.90 6.21 -8.12
C ALA A 87 -5.51 5.57 -7.92
N LEU A 88 -4.59 5.80 -8.86
CA LEU A 88 -3.21 5.28 -8.78
C LEU A 88 -2.43 5.92 -7.63
N LEU A 89 -2.61 7.21 -7.34
CA LEU A 89 -1.98 7.88 -6.20
C LEU A 89 -2.46 7.28 -4.87
N VAL A 90 -3.76 7.07 -4.69
CA VAL A 90 -4.29 6.44 -3.47
C VAL A 90 -3.80 5.00 -3.36
N SER A 91 -3.93 4.21 -4.43
CA SER A 91 -3.51 2.82 -4.45
C SER A 91 -2.02 2.69 -4.14
N SER A 92 -1.14 3.35 -4.89
CA SER A 92 0.31 3.24 -4.71
C SER A 92 0.80 3.72 -3.34
N SER A 93 0.27 4.83 -2.82
CA SER A 93 0.69 5.36 -1.52
C SER A 93 0.23 4.49 -0.35
N THR A 94 -1.01 4.03 -0.37
CA THR A 94 -1.52 3.08 0.63
C THR A 94 -0.80 1.74 0.55
N HIS A 95 -0.53 1.24 -0.67
CA HIS A 95 0.22 0.01 -0.90
C HIS A 95 1.62 0.10 -0.29
N ALA A 96 2.34 1.19 -0.57
CA ALA A 96 3.66 1.45 -0.03
C ALA A 96 3.69 1.44 1.50
N VAL A 97 2.63 1.94 2.15
CA VAL A 97 2.53 1.99 3.62
C VAL A 97 2.12 0.64 4.22
N ILE A 98 1.16 -0.07 3.62
CA ILE A 98 0.70 -1.36 4.11
C ILE A 98 1.80 -2.41 3.96
N ASP A 99 2.54 -2.40 2.84
CA ASP A 99 3.67 -3.30 2.56
C ASP A 99 4.83 -3.20 3.54
N ARG A 100 4.86 -2.14 4.35
CA ARG A 100 5.79 -2.04 5.47
C ARG A 100 5.46 -3.05 6.57
N ARG A 101 4.25 -3.63 6.54
CA ARG A 101 3.72 -4.71 7.39
C ARG A 101 3.66 -4.41 8.89
N TRP A 102 4.09 -3.23 9.35
CA TRP A 102 3.98 -2.86 10.76
C TRP A 102 2.52 -2.70 11.19
N ILE A 103 1.62 -2.23 10.30
CA ILE A 103 0.17 -2.17 10.55
C ILE A 103 -0.38 -3.58 10.76
N VAL A 104 -0.05 -4.50 9.86
CA VAL A 104 -0.44 -5.91 9.93
C VAL A 104 0.03 -6.55 11.24
N ARG A 105 1.31 -6.37 11.61
CA ARG A 105 1.86 -6.86 12.89
C ARG A 105 1.12 -6.30 14.11
N ARG A 106 0.74 -5.02 14.08
CA ARG A 106 -0.05 -4.39 15.16
C ARG A 106 -1.45 -4.98 15.24
N LEU A 107 -2.14 -5.18 14.12
CA LEU A 107 -3.47 -5.79 14.09
C LEU A 107 -3.45 -7.22 14.62
N ILE A 108 -2.46 -8.03 14.22
CA ILE A 108 -2.30 -9.40 14.73
C ILE A 108 -2.12 -9.40 16.25
N ARG A 109 -1.25 -8.52 16.77
CA ARG A 109 -1.02 -8.38 18.21
C ARG A 109 -2.29 -7.94 18.95
N ALA A 110 -2.99 -6.93 18.42
CA ALA A 110 -4.22 -6.41 19.02
C ALA A 110 -5.32 -7.46 19.07
N LYS A 111 -5.47 -8.26 18.00
CA LYS A 111 -6.46 -9.35 17.90
C LYS A 111 -6.00 -10.65 18.57
N ARG A 112 -4.76 -10.71 19.06
CA ARG A 112 -4.12 -11.91 19.63
C ARG A 112 -4.19 -13.15 18.72
N CYS A 113 -4.18 -12.95 17.41
CA CYS A 113 -4.35 -14.02 16.43
C CYS A 113 -3.02 -14.58 15.90
N HIS A 114 -2.03 -14.73 16.79
CA HIS A 114 -0.67 -15.16 16.42
C HIS A 114 -0.62 -16.60 15.86
N GLY A 115 -1.54 -17.47 16.27
CA GLY A 115 -1.62 -18.85 15.78
C GLY A 115 -2.30 -19.01 14.41
N TRP A 116 -2.85 -17.94 13.83
CA TRP A 116 -3.47 -18.00 12.52
C TRP A 116 -2.39 -17.90 11.43
N ARG A 117 -2.02 -19.06 10.86
CA ARG A 117 -0.90 -19.18 9.91
C ARG A 117 -1.05 -18.28 8.69
N GLU A 118 -2.23 -18.21 8.10
CA GLU A 118 -2.54 -17.38 6.92
C GLU A 118 -2.86 -15.92 7.30
N GLY A 119 -2.95 -15.61 8.59
CA GLY A 119 -3.38 -14.32 9.12
C GLY A 119 -2.58 -13.11 8.61
N PRO A 120 -1.24 -13.14 8.62
CA PRO A 120 -0.44 -12.05 8.06
C PRO A 120 -0.81 -11.71 6.62
N TYR A 121 -0.93 -12.73 5.77
CA TYR A 121 -1.28 -12.56 4.36
C TYR A 121 -2.71 -12.05 4.19
N LEU A 122 -3.69 -12.66 4.87
CA LEU A 122 -5.10 -12.28 4.70
C LEU A 122 -5.41 -10.88 5.24
N ILE A 123 -4.78 -10.47 6.34
CA ILE A 123 -4.93 -9.11 6.88
C ILE A 123 -4.28 -8.09 5.95
N ASP A 124 -3.08 -8.38 5.44
CA ASP A 124 -2.37 -7.54 4.47
C ASP A 124 -3.22 -7.30 3.22
N GLN A 125 -3.63 -8.38 2.53
CA GLN A 125 -4.48 -8.31 1.34
C GLN A 125 -5.82 -7.62 1.60
N SER A 126 -6.43 -7.82 2.78
CA SER A 126 -7.69 -7.15 3.14
C SER A 126 -7.55 -5.64 3.32
N LEU A 127 -6.41 -5.17 3.86
CA LEU A 127 -6.13 -3.74 3.97
C LEU A 127 -5.97 -3.12 2.58
N HIS A 128 -5.26 -3.80 1.67
CA HIS A 128 -5.13 -3.34 0.30
C HIS A 128 -6.49 -3.28 -0.40
N MET A 129 -7.32 -4.33 -0.30
CA MET A 129 -8.69 -4.32 -0.86
C MET A 129 -9.53 -3.14 -0.36
N GLY A 130 -9.44 -2.80 0.93
CA GLY A 130 -10.10 -1.62 1.49
C GLY A 130 -9.61 -0.32 0.86
N ALA A 131 -8.31 -0.18 0.61
CA ALA A 131 -7.74 0.97 -0.08
C ALA A 131 -8.15 1.03 -1.57
N LEU A 132 -8.24 -0.11 -2.26
CA LEU A 132 -8.73 -0.19 -3.64
C LEU A 132 -10.18 0.27 -3.75
N LEU A 133 -11.02 -0.02 -2.75
CA LEU A 133 -12.39 0.50 -2.70
C LEU A 133 -12.37 2.04 -2.68
N VAL A 134 -11.56 2.66 -1.81
CA VAL A 134 -11.43 4.13 -1.76
C VAL A 134 -10.94 4.68 -3.10
N ALA A 135 -9.89 4.08 -3.68
CA ALA A 135 -9.36 4.48 -4.99
C ALA A 135 -10.43 4.39 -6.09
N SER A 136 -11.24 3.33 -6.10
CA SER A 136 -12.30 3.12 -7.08
C SER A 136 -13.44 4.12 -6.99
N VAL A 137 -13.75 4.62 -5.80
CA VAL A 137 -14.76 5.68 -5.59
C VAL A 137 -14.22 7.03 -6.04
N LEU A 138 -12.93 7.32 -5.77
CA LEU A 138 -12.33 8.58 -6.17
C LEU A 138 -12.12 8.70 -7.68
N ALA A 139 -11.90 7.59 -8.37
CA ALA A 139 -11.61 7.58 -9.80
C ALA A 139 -12.69 8.29 -10.65
N PRO A 140 -14.00 7.99 -10.51
CA PRO A 140 -15.03 8.72 -11.24
C PRO A 140 -15.42 10.08 -10.63
N THR A 141 -14.99 10.41 -9.40
CA THR A 141 -15.37 11.67 -8.73
C THR A 141 -14.33 12.78 -8.86
N VAL A 142 -13.08 12.46 -9.20
CA VAL A 142 -12.00 13.45 -9.37
C VAL A 142 -11.86 13.84 -10.84
N GLY A 143 -12.38 15.01 -11.19
CA GLY A 143 -12.45 15.51 -12.57
C GLY A 143 -11.44 16.59 -12.97
N GLY A 144 -10.50 16.99 -12.11
CA GLY A 144 -9.62 18.12 -12.41
C GLY A 144 -8.37 18.24 -11.53
N VAL A 145 -7.50 19.19 -11.89
CA VAL A 145 -6.17 19.38 -11.29
C VAL A 145 -6.21 19.57 -9.78
N MET A 146 -7.18 20.35 -9.27
CA MET A 146 -7.31 20.59 -7.83
C MET A 146 -7.63 19.32 -7.05
N GLY A 147 -8.46 18.44 -7.60
CA GLY A 147 -8.76 17.15 -6.99
C GLY A 147 -7.53 16.23 -6.98
N VAL A 148 -6.76 16.23 -8.07
CA VAL A 148 -5.50 15.47 -8.14
C VAL A 148 -4.47 16.00 -7.13
N LEU A 149 -4.33 17.33 -7.00
CA LEU A 149 -3.43 17.94 -6.03
C LEU A 149 -3.84 17.63 -4.58
N ALA A 150 -5.14 17.65 -4.27
CA ALA A 150 -5.64 17.29 -2.95
C ALA A 150 -5.32 15.83 -2.60
N VAL A 151 -5.57 14.91 -3.54
CA VAL A 151 -5.26 13.48 -3.38
C VAL A 151 -3.75 13.26 -3.28
N GLY A 152 -2.95 13.94 -4.11
CA GLY A 152 -1.49 13.90 -4.06
C GLY A 152 -0.93 14.40 -2.73
N GLY A 153 -1.46 15.51 -2.21
CA GLY A 153 -1.10 16.03 -0.88
C GLY A 153 -1.42 15.04 0.24
N ALA A 154 -2.59 14.41 0.20
CA ALA A 154 -2.97 13.37 1.16
C ALA A 154 -2.06 12.13 1.06
N ALA A 155 -1.71 11.69 -0.16
CA ALA A 155 -0.80 10.58 -0.40
C ALA A 155 0.61 10.87 0.17
N VAL A 156 1.14 12.07 -0.07
CA VAL A 156 2.43 12.51 0.50
C VAL A 156 2.37 12.54 2.02
N ALA A 157 1.32 13.12 2.59
CA ALA A 157 1.14 13.17 4.05
C ALA A 157 1.06 11.78 4.68
N LEU A 158 0.37 10.83 4.02
CA LEU A 158 0.27 9.44 4.45
C LEU A 158 1.64 8.76 4.50
N VAL A 159 2.42 8.86 3.42
CA VAL A 159 3.77 8.26 3.36
C VAL A 159 4.72 8.93 4.37
N ALA A 160 4.66 10.26 4.51
CA ALA A 160 5.46 10.98 5.50
C ALA A 160 5.11 10.56 6.94
N ALA A 161 3.82 10.36 7.25
CA ALA A 161 3.37 9.86 8.54
C ALA A 161 3.85 8.43 8.81
N ALA A 162 3.84 7.56 7.79
CA ALA A 162 4.37 6.20 7.90
C ALA A 162 5.88 6.20 8.18
N LEU A 163 6.65 7.01 7.47
CA LEU A 163 8.09 7.18 7.72
C LEU A 163 8.37 7.70 9.14
N ALA A 164 7.58 8.67 9.61
CA ALA A 164 7.68 9.16 10.98
C ALA A 164 7.34 8.08 12.02
N ALA A 165 6.33 7.25 11.76
CA ALA A 165 5.97 6.13 12.62
C ALA A 165 7.08 5.06 12.70
N GLU A 166 7.70 4.71 11.57
CA GLU A 166 8.83 3.76 11.52
C GLU A 166 10.05 4.28 12.28
N ARG A 167 10.37 5.59 12.16
CA ARG A 167 11.44 6.21 12.95
C ARG A 167 11.19 6.11 14.45
N ARG A 168 9.95 6.35 14.90
CA ARG A 168 9.56 6.22 16.32
C ARG A 168 9.68 4.79 16.82
N LEU A 169 9.29 3.81 16.01
CA LEU A 169 9.46 2.38 16.32
C LEU A 169 10.93 2.00 16.49
N GLY A 170 11.80 2.50 15.61
CA GLY A 170 13.26 2.31 15.71
C GLY A 170 13.87 2.92 16.97
N ALA A 171 13.46 4.15 17.33
CA ALA A 171 13.94 4.80 18.54
C ALA A 171 13.54 4.03 19.82
N TRP A 172 12.29 3.59 19.91
CA TRP A 172 11.78 2.83 21.06
C TRP A 172 12.50 1.48 21.23
N SER A 173 12.74 0.77 20.12
CA SER A 173 13.38 -0.55 20.15
C SER A 173 14.83 -0.46 20.66
N ARG A 174 15.57 0.60 20.30
CA ARG A 174 16.93 0.83 20.82
C ARG A 174 16.96 1.21 22.30
N SER A 175 15.99 1.99 22.78
CA SER A 175 15.92 2.34 24.21
C SER A 175 15.49 1.19 25.11
N ALA A 176 14.80 0.18 24.57
CA ALA A 176 14.33 -0.98 25.30
C ALA A 176 15.32 -2.15 25.32
N ALA A 177 16.42 -2.07 24.56
CA ALA A 177 17.47 -3.09 24.57
C ALA A 177 18.22 -3.05 25.92
N PRO A 178 18.43 -4.19 26.60
CA PRO A 178 19.20 -4.22 27.83
C PRO A 178 20.62 -3.68 27.57
N ALA A 179 21.10 -2.80 28.44
CA ALA A 179 22.49 -2.39 28.43
C ALA A 179 23.34 -3.62 28.71
N HIS A 180 23.91 -4.21 27.66
CA HIS A 180 24.96 -5.21 27.81
C HIS A 180 26.21 -4.48 28.32
N GLY A 181 26.33 -4.44 29.65
CA GLY A 181 27.57 -4.14 30.37
C GLY A 181 28.31 -5.41 30.73
#